data_AF-A0A847EIH7-F1
#
_entry.id   AF-A0A847EIH7-F1
#
_cell.length_a   1.000
_cell.length_b   1.000
_cell.length_c   1.000
_cell.angle_alpha   90.00
_cell.angle_beta   90.00
_cell.angle_gamma   90.00
#
_symmetry.space_group_name_H-M   'P 1'
#
loop_
_entity.id
_entity.type
_entity.pdbx_description
1 polymer ?
#
loop_
_entity_poly.entity_id
_entity_poly.type
_entity_poly.pdbx_seq_one_letter_code
_entity_poly.pdbx_strand_id
1 'polypeptide(L)' 'MRNTALMNGALLGFGLGFVLASLALYRVASSYIPQYADTWYIQGIGIVGGAGLIIGIIFEILERIKSKKEEEKVD' A
#
# COMPACT_ATOMS: atom_id res chain seq x y z
N MET A 1 -4.07 12.61 15.26
CA MET A 1 -5.00 11.48 15.07
C MET A 1 -5.79 11.61 13.76
N ARG A 2 -6.68 12.60 13.55
CA ARG A 2 -7.52 12.67 12.33
C ARG A 2 -6.76 12.73 10.99
N ASN A 3 -5.69 13.52 10.89
CA ASN A 3 -4.89 13.57 9.65
C ASN A 3 -4.04 12.30 9.43
N THR A 4 -3.58 11.66 10.50
CA THR A 4 -2.73 10.46 10.42
C THR A 4 -3.53 9.25 9.96
N ALA A 5 -4.71 9.02 10.54
CA ALA A 5 -5.60 7.93 10.13
C ALA A 5 -6.04 8.07 8.66
N LEU A 6 -6.29 9.31 8.22
CA LEU A 6 -6.67 9.59 6.83
C LEU A 6 -5.50 9.34 5.87
N MET A 7 -4.29 9.71 6.25
CA MET A 7 -3.06 9.43 5.49
C MET A 7 -2.76 7.93 5.41
N ASN A 8 -2.88 7.20 6.52
CA ASN A 8 -2.66 5.75 6.55
C ASN A 8 -3.70 5.03 5.67
N GLY A 9 -4.97 5.39 5.80
CA GLY A 9 -6.05 4.88 4.95
C GLY A 9 -5.83 5.18 3.47
N ALA A 10 -5.34 6.38 3.14
CA ALA A 10 -5.01 6.76 1.77
C ALA A 10 -3.85 5.92 1.19
N LEU A 11 -2.81 5.65 1.98
CA LEU A 11 -1.66 4.83 1.56
C LEU A 11 -2.05 3.36 1.36
N LEU A 12 -2.85 2.80 2.28
CA LEU A 12 -3.38 1.45 2.15
C LEU A 12 -4.32 1.33 0.94
N GLY A 13 -5.24 2.29 0.78
CA GLY A 13 -6.17 2.34 -0.35
C GLY A 13 -5.45 2.52 -1.68
N PHE A 14 -4.43 3.37 -1.74
CA PHE A 14 -3.58 3.55 -2.92
C PHE A 14 -2.83 2.26 -3.27
N GLY A 15 -2.19 1.62 -2.29
CA GLY A 15 -1.48 0.36 -2.50
C GLY A 15 -2.40 -0.74 -3.06
N LEU A 16 -3.54 -0.98 -2.40
CA LEU A 16 -4.55 -1.95 -2.86
C LEU A 16 -5.12 -1.61 -4.23
N GLY A 17 -5.49 -0.34 -4.45
CA GLY A 17 -6.02 0.12 -5.74
C GLY A 17 -5.02 -0.08 -6.87
N PHE A 18 -3.74 0.19 -6.62
CA PHE A 18 -2.67 -0.01 -7.59
C PHE A 18 -2.45 -1.50 -7.92
N VAL A 19 -2.48 -2.38 -6.92
CA VAL A 19 -2.38 -3.84 -7.13
C VAL A 19 -3.53 -4.33 -8.02
N LEU A 20 -4.76 -3.91 -7.71
CA LEU A 20 -5.95 -4.29 -8.48
C LEU A 20 -5.93 -3.74 -9.91
N ALA A 21 -5.53 -2.49 -10.09
CA ALA A 21 -5.38 -1.88 -11.40
C ALA A 21 -4.32 -2.60 -12.25
N SER A 22 -3.19 -2.98 -11.63
CA SER A 22 -2.12 -3.70 -12.30
C SER A 22 -2.54 -5.12 -12.72
N LEU A 23 -3.31 -5.82 -11.89
CA LEU A 23 -3.93 -7.11 -12.23
C LEU A 23 -4.86 -7.00 -13.45
N ALA A 24 -5.73 -5.98 -13.46
CA ALA A 24 -6.64 -5.75 -14.58
C ALA A 24 -5.87 -5.41 -15.88
N LEU A 25 -4.84 -4.56 -15.77
CA LEU A 25 -4.04 -4.12 -16.90
C LEU A 25 -3.17 -5.24 -17.47
N TYR A 26 -2.63 -6.13 -16.64
CA TYR A 26 -1.79 -7.24 -17.08
C TYR A 26 -2.47 -8.12 -18.12
N ARG A 27 -3.76 -8.40 -17.95
CA ARG A 27 -4.53 -9.19 -18.92
C ARG A 27 -4.59 -8.55 -20.31
N VAL A 28 -4.66 -7.22 -20.37
CA VAL A 28 -4.67 -6.47 -21.62
C VAL A 28 -3.25 -6.32 -22.16
N ALA A 29 -2.29 -5.94 -21.31
CA ALA A 29 -0.91 -5.74 -21.71
C ALA A 29 -0.27 -7.02 -22.26
N SER A 30 -0.58 -8.19 -21.67
CA SER A 30 -0.06 -9.48 -22.13
C SER A 30 -0.57 -9.87 -23.53
N SER A 31 -1.76 -9.41 -23.96
CA SER A 31 -2.25 -9.70 -25.30
C SER A 31 -1.62 -8.85 -26.40
N TYR A 32 -1.09 -7.67 -26.06
CA TYR A 32 -0.49 -6.74 -27.04
C TYR A 32 1.04 -6.69 -26.97
N ILE A 33 1.60 -6.77 -25.78
CA ILE A 33 3.03 -6.60 -25.52
C ILE A 33 3.51 -7.61 -24.46
N PRO A 34 3.46 -8.92 -24.76
CA PRO A 34 3.71 -9.98 -23.78
C PRO A 34 5.09 -9.91 -23.13
N GLN A 35 6.12 -9.54 -23.90
CA GLN A 35 7.51 -9.43 -23.46
C GLN A 35 7.75 -8.40 -22.32
N TYR A 36 6.90 -7.39 -22.20
CA TYR A 36 7.02 -6.38 -21.15
C TYR A 36 5.92 -6.50 -20.09
N ALA A 37 4.86 -7.26 -20.36
CA ALA A 37 3.71 -7.41 -19.47
C ALA A 37 4.09 -8.00 -18.12
N ASP A 38 4.88 -9.08 -18.11
CA ASP A 38 5.34 -9.73 -16.87
C ASP A 38 6.23 -8.82 -16.03
N THR A 39 7.21 -8.16 -16.67
CA THR A 39 8.13 -7.25 -15.99
C THR A 39 7.38 -6.07 -15.37
N TRP A 40 6.47 -5.44 -16.12
CA TRP A 40 5.64 -4.34 -15.61
C TRP A 40 4.69 -4.79 -14.50
N TYR A 41 4.09 -5.95 -14.64
CA TYR A 41 3.18 -6.52 -13.65
C TYR A 41 3.89 -6.81 -12.33
N ILE A 42 5.03 -7.52 -12.39
CA ILE A 42 5.80 -7.91 -11.20
C ILE A 42 6.42 -6.67 -10.53
N GLN A 43 7.07 -5.80 -11.31
CA GLN A 43 7.75 -4.62 -10.75
C GLN A 43 6.75 -3.57 -10.26
N GLY A 44 5.70 -3.31 -11.03
CA GLY A 44 4.66 -2.35 -10.64
C GLY A 44 3.96 -2.77 -9.35
N ILE A 45 3.47 -4.00 -9.29
CA ILE A 45 2.78 -4.51 -8.09
C ILE A 45 3.73 -4.58 -6.90
N GLY A 46 4.92 -5.15 -7.10
CA GLY A 46 5.88 -5.33 -6.02
C GLY A 46 6.39 -4.02 -5.44
N ILE A 47 6.75 -3.06 -6.30
CA ILE A 47 7.33 -1.79 -5.87
C ILE A 47 6.24 -0.82 -5.42
N VAL A 48 5.24 -0.54 -6.24
CA VAL A 48 4.27 0.54 -5.97
C VAL A 48 3.15 0.06 -5.05
N GLY A 49 2.52 -1.07 -5.40
CA GLY A 49 1.46 -1.67 -4.59
C GLY A 49 1.97 -2.14 -3.24
N GLY A 50 3.08 -2.89 -3.26
CA GLY A 50 3.75 -3.42 -2.07
C GLY A 50 4.27 -2.32 -1.13
N ALA A 51 4.99 -1.31 -1.65
CA ALA A 51 5.49 -0.24 -0.80
C ALA A 51 4.35 0.58 -0.17
N GLY A 52 3.29 0.90 -0.92
CA GLY A 52 2.13 1.61 -0.37
C GLY A 52 1.48 0.88 0.81
N LEU A 53 1.32 -0.43 0.69
CA LEU A 53 0.79 -1.27 1.77
C LEU A 53 1.72 -1.37 2.97
N ILE A 54 3.01 -1.67 2.74
CA ILE A 54 4.00 -1.81 3.81
C ILE A 54 4.13 -0.51 4.60
N ILE A 55 4.22 0.63 3.91
CA ILE A 55 4.35 1.95 4.55
C ILE A 55 3.08 2.27 5.35
N GLY A 56 1.89 2.03 4.80
CA GLY A 56 0.63 2.23 5.52
C GLY A 56 0.54 1.40 6.80
N ILE A 57 0.93 0.12 6.74
CA ILE A 57 0.95 -0.77 7.92
C ILE A 57 1.96 -0.29 8.97
N ILE A 58 3.18 0.09 8.56
CA ILE A 58 4.21 0.57 9.49
C ILE A 58 3.73 1.81 10.24
N PHE A 59 3.15 2.79 9.54
CA PHE A 59 2.64 3.99 10.19
C PHE A 59 1.50 3.68 11.17
N GLU A 60 0.62 2.75 10.83
CA GLU A 60 -0.44 2.35 11.75
C GLU A 60 0.08 1.64 13.00
N ILE A 61 1.08 0.77 12.87
CA ILE A 61 1.74 0.13 14.02
C ILE A 61 2.41 1.17 14.91
N LEU A 62 3.14 2.13 14.34
CA LEU A 62 3.81 3.20 15.10
C LEU A 62 2.81 4.07 15.86
N GLU A 63 1.66 4.40 15.26
CA GLU A 63 0.61 5.17 15.92
C GLU A 63 -0.01 4.39 17.10
N ARG A 64 -0.25 3.08 16.94
CA ARG A 64 -0.75 2.22 18.02
C ARG A 64 0.24 2.13 19.19
N ILE A 65 1.54 2.01 18.90
CA ILE A 65 2.59 1.98 19.93
C ILE A 65 2.63 3.32 20.68
N LYS A 66 2.54 4.45 19.95
CA LYS A 66 2.53 5.78 20.56
C LYS A 66 1.31 5.97 21.47
N SER A 67 0.12 5.60 21.01
CA SER A 67 -1.12 5.73 21.80
C SER A 67 -1.05 4.94 23.11
N LYS A 68 -0.60 3.67 23.05
CA LYS A 68 -0.41 2.85 24.26
C LYS A 68 0.55 3.49 25.26
N LYS A 69 1.65 4.07 24.78
CA LYS A 69 2.67 4.71 25.63
C LYS A 69 2.19 6.03 26.25
N GLU A 70 1.21 6.69 25.63
CA GLU A 70 0.55 7.88 26.19
C GLU A 70 -0.49 7.48 27.25
N GLU A 71 -1.26 6.42 27.03
CA GLU A 71 -2.21 5.86 28.02
C GLU A 71 -1.51 5.41 29.30
N GLU A 72 -0.40 4.67 29.18
CA GLU A 72 0.38 4.13 30.32
C GLU A 72 1.09 5.21 31.16
N LYS A 73 1.15 6.46 30.67
CA LYS A 73 1.72 7.61 31.42
C LYS A 73 0.67 8.41 32.19
N VAL A 74 -0.61 8.17 31.92
CA VAL A 74 -1.72 8.90 32.52
C VAL A 74 -2.31 8.14 33.72
N ASP A 75 -2.04 6.83 33.82
CA ASP A 75 -2.21 6.01 35.02
C ASP A 75 -1.03 6.13 36.00
#